data_AF-A0A2P4XPW9-F1
#
_entry.id   AF-A0A2P4XPW9-F1
#
_cell.length_a   1.000
_cell.length_b   1.000
_cell.length_c   1.000
_cell.angle_alpha   90.00
_cell.angle_beta   90.00
_cell.angle_gamma   90.00
#
_symmetry.space_group_name_H-M   'P 1'
#
loop_
_entity.id
_entity.type
_entity.pdbx_description
1 polymer ?
#
loop_
_entity_poly.entity_id
_entity_poly.type
_entity_poly.pdbx_seq_one_letter_code
_entity_poly.pdbx_strand_id
1 'polypeptide(L)'
;MDRGEFPHLTNTRFESVRKMAGIFGGDALRILATATPVKQVQRIDAFDTSRDVQGLQAPVAEMKSAQPKPLRLKVNPYEGKEGENLHFWVRAVELAMDAALISTE
;
A
#
# COMPACT_ATOMS: atom_id res chain seq x y z
N MET A 1 -13.22 9.92 13.74
CA MET A 1 -12.68 11.29 13.75
C MET A 1 -13.82 12.26 13.58
N ASP A 2 -13.77 13.35 14.33
CA ASP A 2 -14.81 14.36 14.32
C ASP A 2 -14.53 15.40 13.23
N ARG A 3 -15.57 15.83 12.52
CA ARG A 3 -15.46 16.85 11.46
C ARG A 3 -15.04 18.21 12.03
N GLY A 4 -15.22 18.41 13.34
CA GLY A 4 -14.83 19.62 14.06
C GLY A 4 -13.33 19.95 14.04
N GLU A 5 -12.46 18.97 13.78
CA GLU A 5 -11.00 19.19 13.66
C GLU A 5 -10.61 19.80 12.30
N PHE A 6 -11.47 19.69 11.30
CA PHE A 6 -11.22 20.14 9.93
C PHE A 6 -12.38 20.98 9.36
N PRO A 7 -12.81 22.06 10.05
CA PRO A 7 -14.02 22.79 9.70
C PRO A 7 -13.91 23.55 8.37
N HIS A 8 -12.69 23.80 7.91
CA HIS A 8 -12.38 24.57 6.70
C HIS A 8 -12.16 23.67 5.46
N LEU A 9 -12.23 22.34 5.62
CA LEU A 9 -12.10 21.42 4.49
C LEU A 9 -13.43 21.23 3.78
N THR A 10 -13.37 21.15 2.45
CA THR A 10 -14.50 20.70 1.63
C THR A 10 -14.75 19.22 1.87
N ASN A 11 -15.97 18.74 1.58
CA ASN A 11 -16.30 17.32 1.75
C ASN A 11 -15.32 16.40 1.00
N THR A 12 -14.90 16.78 -0.20
CA THR A 12 -13.92 16.02 -1.00
C THR A 12 -12.57 15.90 -0.29
N ARG A 13 -12.03 17.00 0.22
CA ARG A 13 -10.76 16.98 0.98
C ARG A 13 -10.89 16.24 2.31
N PHE A 14 -12.06 16.29 2.94
CA PHE A 14 -12.34 15.53 4.16
C PHE A 14 -12.39 14.01 3.91
N GLU A 15 -12.92 13.57 2.76
CA GLU A 15 -12.82 12.16 2.35
C GLU A 15 -11.36 11.73 2.15
N SER A 16 -10.50 12.61 1.60
CA SER A 16 -9.05 12.35 1.52
C SER A 16 -8.41 12.23 2.90
N VAL A 17 -8.84 13.03 3.89
CA VAL A 17 -8.41 12.88 5.30
C VAL A 17 -8.82 11.52 5.88
N ARG A 18 -10.06 11.06 5.62
CA ARG A 18 -10.51 9.72 6.06
C ARG A 18 -9.65 8.61 5.45
N LYS A 19 -9.28 8.73 4.17
CA LYS A 19 -8.37 7.78 3.50
C LYS A 19 -6.97 7.82 4.09
N MET A 20 -6.46 9.01 4.40
CA MET A 20 -5.17 9.19 5.08
C MET A 20 -5.17 8.51 6.46
N ALA A 21 -6.30 8.56 7.19
CA ALA A 21 -6.51 7.80 8.44
C ALA A 21 -6.34 6.29 8.23
N GLY A 22 -6.94 5.77 7.15
CA GLY A 22 -6.94 4.35 6.85
C GLY A 22 -5.57 3.82 6.42
N ILE A 23 -4.70 4.67 5.89
CA ILE A 23 -3.36 4.29 5.41
C ILE A 23 -2.28 4.52 6.47
N PHE A 24 -2.27 5.71 7.10
CA PHE A 24 -1.22 6.13 8.02
C PHE A 24 -1.61 6.03 9.51
N GLY A 25 -2.87 5.78 9.81
CA GLY A 25 -3.39 5.73 11.18
C GLY A 25 -3.68 7.09 11.79
N GLY A 26 -4.10 7.08 13.06
CA GLY A 26 -4.56 8.29 13.78
C GLY A 26 -3.46 9.31 14.09
N ASP A 27 -2.21 8.87 14.26
CA ASP A 27 -1.09 9.76 14.59
C ASP A 27 -0.77 10.75 13.46
N ALA A 28 -0.85 10.31 12.20
CA ALA A 28 -0.68 11.17 11.04
C ALA A 28 -1.75 12.27 10.99
N LEU A 29 -2.95 11.96 11.45
CA LEU A 29 -4.05 12.92 11.49
C LEU A 29 -3.97 13.88 12.68
N ARG A 30 -3.36 13.49 13.80
CA ARG A 30 -2.97 14.43 14.85
C ARG A 30 -1.92 15.44 14.36
N ILE A 31 -0.95 14.98 13.55
CA ILE A 31 0.06 15.85 12.92
C ILE A 31 -0.57 16.75 11.85
N LEU A 32 -1.61 16.28 11.18
CA LEU A 32 -2.39 17.09 10.26
C LEU A 32 -3.23 18.12 11.02
N ALA A 33 -3.99 17.72 12.04
CA ALA A 33 -4.86 18.56 12.87
C ALA A 33 -4.12 19.72 13.56
N THR A 34 -2.86 19.51 13.93
CA THR A 34 -1.99 20.53 14.56
C THR A 34 -1.35 21.49 13.56
N ALA A 35 -1.43 21.22 12.26
CA ALA A 35 -0.91 22.11 11.23
C ALA A 35 -1.85 23.29 10.98
N THR A 36 -1.31 24.40 10.47
CA THR A 36 -2.13 25.54 10.07
C THR A 36 -3.09 25.15 8.93
N PRO A 37 -4.26 25.79 8.79
CA PRO A 37 -5.25 25.45 7.77
C PRO A 37 -4.68 25.38 6.35
N VAL A 38 -3.79 26.32 6.01
CA VAL A 38 -3.08 26.34 4.72
C VAL A 38 -2.21 25.10 4.53
N LYS A 39 -1.46 24.71 5.56
CA LYS A 39 -0.61 23.50 5.51
C LYS A 39 -1.43 22.21 5.48
N GLN A 40 -2.60 22.19 6.11
CA GLN A 40 -3.51 21.04 6.06
C GLN A 40 -4.00 20.82 4.63
N VAL A 41 -4.52 21.86 4.00
CA VAL A 41 -4.97 21.81 2.61
C VAL A 41 -3.83 21.39 1.68
N GLN A 42 -2.65 22.01 1.82
CA GLN A 42 -1.49 21.68 0.99
C GLN A 42 -1.07 20.21 1.12
N ARG A 43 -1.07 19.65 2.34
CA ARG A 43 -0.72 18.24 2.57
C ARG A 43 -1.75 17.27 2.02
N ILE A 44 -3.03 17.63 2.08
CA ILE A 44 -4.12 16.83 1.51
C ILE A 44 -4.03 16.85 -0.02
N ASP A 45 -3.84 18.02 -0.63
CA ASP A 45 -3.70 18.13 -2.08
C ASP A 45 -2.43 17.41 -2.59
N ALA A 46 -1.33 17.46 -1.82
CA ALA A 46 -0.12 16.69 -2.13
C ALA A 46 -0.33 15.18 -2.03
N PHE A 47 -1.11 14.72 -1.05
CA PHE A 47 -1.51 13.32 -0.91
C PHE A 47 -2.39 12.87 -2.08
N ASP A 48 -3.36 13.68 -2.48
CA ASP A 48 -4.23 13.38 -3.63
C ASP A 48 -3.44 13.36 -4.94
N THR A 49 -2.53 14.31 -5.15
CA THR A 49 -1.65 14.34 -6.33
C THR A 49 -0.75 13.09 -6.38
N SER A 50 -0.16 12.68 -5.25
CA SER A 50 0.65 11.45 -5.20
C SER A 50 -0.18 10.21 -5.53
N ARG A 51 -1.47 10.19 -5.20
CA ARG A 51 -2.38 9.09 -5.56
C ARG A 51 -2.77 9.12 -7.02
N ASP A 52 -2.96 10.28 -7.62
CA ASP A 52 -3.29 10.38 -9.05
C ASP A 52 -2.09 9.96 -9.91
N VAL A 53 -0.87 10.32 -9.49
CA VAL A 53 0.37 9.91 -10.17
C VAL A 53 0.65 8.40 -9.96
N GLN A 54 0.29 7.83 -8.81
CA GLN A 54 0.30 6.37 -8.58
C GLN A 54 -0.98 5.66 -9.08
N GLY A 55 -1.93 6.42 -9.66
CA GLY A 55 -3.29 5.99 -9.98
C GLY A 55 -3.59 5.85 -11.47
N LEU A 56 -2.62 6.08 -12.36
CA LEU A 56 -2.70 5.58 -13.72
C LEU A 56 -2.58 4.05 -13.69
N GLN A 57 -3.74 3.38 -13.72
CA GLN A 57 -3.99 1.93 -13.68
C GLN A 57 -3.76 1.21 -12.34
N ALA A 58 -4.80 1.20 -11.50
CA ALA A 58 -5.54 -0.04 -11.28
C ALA A 58 -6.93 0.27 -10.69
N PRO A 59 -8.02 -0.36 -11.18
CA PRO A 59 -9.27 -0.35 -10.45
C PRO A 59 -9.03 -1.11 -9.15
N VAL A 60 -9.16 -0.41 -8.01
CA VAL A 60 -9.30 -1.07 -6.71
C VAL A 60 -10.69 -1.70 -6.71
N ALA A 61 -10.82 -2.86 -7.36
CA ALA A 61 -11.81 -3.83 -6.97
C ALA A 61 -11.61 -4.07 -5.47
N GLU A 62 -12.70 -4.05 -4.70
CA GLU A 62 -12.71 -4.46 -3.30
C GLU A 62 -12.01 -5.83 -3.17
N MET A 63 -10.72 -5.78 -2.87
CA MET A 63 -9.97 -6.97 -2.50
C MET A 63 -10.41 -7.24 -1.07
N LYS A 64 -11.46 -8.06 -0.94
CA LYS A 64 -11.80 -8.75 0.30
C LYS A 64 -10.49 -9.07 1.02
N SER A 65 -10.39 -8.66 2.28
CA SER A 65 -9.33 -9.12 3.18
C SER A 65 -9.51 -10.62 3.44
N ALA A 66 -9.29 -11.43 2.42
CA ALA A 66 -8.72 -12.74 2.60
C ALA A 66 -7.23 -12.45 2.65
N GLN A 67 -6.61 -12.62 3.82
CA GLN A 67 -5.15 -12.72 3.85
C GLN A 67 -4.75 -13.67 2.71
N PRO A 68 -3.95 -13.22 1.72
CA PRO A 68 -3.57 -14.09 0.62
C PRO A 68 -2.90 -15.29 1.27
N LYS A 69 -3.46 -16.48 1.04
CA LYS A 69 -2.98 -17.72 1.65
C LYS A 69 -1.48 -17.81 1.30
N PRO A 70 -0.57 -17.91 2.28
CA PRO A 70 0.85 -17.99 1.99
C PRO A 70 1.10 -19.17 1.04
N LEU A 71 1.52 -18.86 -0.19
CA LEU A 71 1.80 -19.88 -1.19
C LEU A 71 3.17 -20.48 -0.87
N ARG A 72 3.21 -21.78 -0.59
CA ARG A 72 4.47 -22.52 -0.43
C ARG A 72 4.91 -22.98 -1.82
N LEU A 73 5.96 -22.36 -2.35
CA LEU A 73 6.57 -22.75 -3.61
C LEU A 73 7.53 -23.92 -3.39
N LYS A 74 7.50 -24.92 -4.27
CA LYS A 74 8.43 -26.06 -4.25
C LYS A 74 9.76 -25.71 -4.94
N VAL A 75 10.40 -24.63 -4.50
CA VAL A 75 11.72 -24.18 -4.97
C VAL A 75 12.68 -24.19 -3.79
N ASN A 76 13.94 -24.56 -4.04
CA ASN A 76 14.96 -24.52 -2.99
C ASN A 76 15.17 -23.06 -2.53
N PRO A 77 15.28 -22.80 -1.22
CA PRO A 77 15.58 -21.47 -0.71
C PRO A 77 16.95 -20.98 -1.22
N TYR A 78 17.08 -19.67 -1.39
CA TYR A 78 18.38 -19.07 -1.74
C TYR A 78 19.29 -19.10 -0.52
N GLU A 79 20.45 -19.73 -0.64
CA GLU A 79 21.38 -19.90 0.49
C GLU A 79 22.45 -18.80 0.54
N GLY A 80 22.62 -18.04 -0.54
CA GLY A 80 23.55 -16.92 -0.61
C GLY A 80 25.01 -17.36 -0.59
N LYS A 81 25.30 -18.60 -1.01
CA LYS A 81 26.68 -19.11 -1.05
C LYS A 81 27.49 -18.38 -2.14
N GLU A 82 28.80 -18.31 -1.94
CA GLU A 82 29.72 -17.74 -2.91
C GLU A 82 29.62 -18.51 -4.24
N GLY A 83 29.22 -17.83 -5.32
CA GLY A 83 28.94 -18.44 -6.63
C GLY A 83 27.46 -18.74 -6.90
N GLU A 84 26.56 -18.60 -5.92
CA GLU A 84 25.12 -18.69 -6.14
C GLU A 84 24.58 -17.40 -6.74
N ASN A 85 24.01 -17.52 -7.94
CA ASN A 85 23.50 -16.39 -8.67
C ASN A 85 22.01 -16.17 -8.37
N LEU A 86 21.72 -15.03 -7.73
CA LEU A 86 20.38 -14.60 -7.38
C LEU A 86 19.43 -14.54 -8.59
N HIS A 87 19.93 -14.16 -9.78
CA HIS A 87 19.11 -14.10 -10.99
C HIS A 87 18.55 -15.48 -11.35
N PHE A 88 19.36 -16.55 -11.27
CA PHE A 88 18.87 -17.91 -11.55
C PHE A 88 17.82 -18.35 -10.53
N TRP A 89 17.99 -17.99 -9.26
CA TRP A 89 17.01 -18.28 -8.23
C TRP A 89 15.68 -17.55 -8.47
N VAL A 90 15.72 -16.26 -8.84
CA VAL A 90 14.52 -15.48 -9.19
C VAL A 90 13.80 -16.09 -10.39
N ARG A 91 14.53 -16.51 -11.45
CA ARG A 91 13.93 -17.19 -12.61
C ARG A 91 13.28 -18.53 -12.24
N ALA A 92 13.85 -19.28 -11.30
CA ALA A 92 13.26 -20.53 -10.82
C ALA A 92 11.97 -20.29 -10.02
N VAL A 93 11.91 -19.22 -9.24
CA VAL A 93 10.70 -18.80 -8.51
C VAL A 93 9.59 -18.38 -9.48
N GLU A 94 9.90 -17.52 -10.46
CA GLU A 94 8.94 -17.11 -11.50
C GLU A 94 8.36 -18.32 -12.23
N LEU A 95 9.21 -19.26 -12.66
CA LEU A 95 8.77 -20.45 -13.38
C LEU A 95 7.91 -21.39 -12.53
N ALA A 96 8.22 -21.52 -11.23
CA ALA A 96 7.43 -22.35 -10.32
C ALA A 96 6.04 -21.74 -10.03
N MET A 97 5.95 -20.40 -10.02
CA MET A 97 4.68 -19.69 -9.92
C MET A 97 3.84 -19.91 -11.18
N ASP A 98 4.43 -19.76 -12.37
CA ASP A 98 3.75 -19.97 -13.66
C ASP A 98 3.27 -21.41 -13.85
N ALA A 99 4.07 -22.38 -13.40
CA ALA A 99 3.73 -23.81 -13.47
C ALA A 99 2.75 -24.27 -12.37
N ALA A 100 2.28 -23.36 -11.51
CA ALA A 100 1.42 -23.66 -10.37
C ALA A 100 1.98 -24.77 -9.45
N LEU A 101 3.32 -24.81 -9.28
CA LEU A 101 4.00 -25.75 -8.37
C LEU A 101 3.86 -25.29 -6.91
N ILE A 102 2.61 -25.23 -6.47
CA ILE A 102 2.18 -24.82 -5.14
C ILE A 102 1.96 -26.11 -4.33
N SER A 103 2.72 -26.27 -3.24
CA SER A 103 2.51 -27.38 -2.30
C SER A 103 1.41 -27.01 -1.30
N THR A 104 0.44 -27.90 -1.10
CA THR A 104 -0.69 -27.72 -0.17
C THR A 104 -0.56 -28.49 1.15
N GLU A 105 0.64 -29.01 1.45
CA GLU A 105 0.94 -29.81 2.65
C GLU A 105 1.54 -28.98 3.80
#